data_AF-R7USZ0-F1
#
_entry.id   AF-R7USZ0-F1
#
_cell.length_a   1.000
_cell.length_b   1.000
_cell.length_c   1.000
_cell.angle_alpha   90.00
_cell.angle_beta   90.00
_cell.angle_gamma   90.00
#
_symmetry.space_group_name_H-M   'P 1'
#
loop_
_entity.id
_entity.type
_entity.pdbx_description
1 polymer ?
#
loop_
_entity_poly.entity_id
_entity_poly.type
_entity_poly.pdbx_seq_one_letter_code
_entity_poly.pdbx_strand_id
1 'polypeptide(L)'
;DNACLSIFLIELLARFLLCPHKGNFFECGFNWIDITSTTCMFIFVTYEFINPDFWIDSGRIAVAYIVSAFSVFRVLRLIKYTCLCSTGRCLLLSLKTSAKEVVLLLVLFFVVMLIFSNMICYAEFFSSEDDFLIIPVGFWWAIAIATMTTVGYGDTHPHSNWGYVVGAMCALVDLLCAALPIPIIASHFNLIYLHEQHKE
;
A
#
# COMPACT_ATOMS: atom_id res chain seq x y z
N ASP A 1 15.27 18.19 9.78
CA ASP A 1 14.08 18.49 8.93
C ASP A 1 14.19 19.76 8.11
N ASN A 2 14.49 20.92 8.72
CA ASN A 2 14.55 22.20 7.99
C ASN A 2 15.58 22.25 6.85
N ALA A 3 16.72 21.58 6.99
CA ALA A 3 17.72 21.48 5.91
C ALA A 3 17.19 20.67 4.71
N CYS A 4 16.49 19.56 4.96
CA CYS A 4 15.87 18.75 3.90
C CYS A 4 14.76 19.53 3.19
N LEU A 5 13.94 20.28 3.94
CA LEU A 5 12.91 21.16 3.38
C LEU A 5 13.49 22.19 2.41
N SER A 6 14.58 22.85 2.81
CA SER A 6 15.29 23.82 1.96
C SER A 6 15.82 23.17 0.69
N ILE A 7 16.42 21.98 0.78
CA ILE A 7 16.91 21.24 -0.38
C ILE A 7 15.75 20.88 -1.33
N PHE A 8 14.62 20.39 -0.81
CA PHE A 8 13.46 20.06 -1.64
C PHE A 8 12.81 21.29 -2.27
N LEU A 9 12.80 22.42 -1.56
CA LEU A 9 12.31 23.69 -2.10
C LEU A 9 13.20 24.17 -3.25
N ILE A 10 14.53 24.11 -3.08
CA ILE A 10 15.51 24.46 -4.12
C ILE A 10 15.37 23.53 -5.32
N GLU A 11 15.23 22.23 -5.12
CA GLU A 11 15.02 21.25 -6.19
C GLU A 11 13.73 21.51 -6.98
N LEU A 12 12.64 21.83 -6.28
CA LEU A 12 11.35 22.17 -6.90
C LEU A 12 11.44 23.46 -7.72
N LEU A 13 12.08 24.50 -7.16
CA LEU A 13 12.28 25.78 -7.83
C LEU A 13 13.19 25.64 -9.05
N ALA A 14 14.29 24.90 -8.93
CA ALA A 14 15.21 24.63 -10.03
C ALA A 14 14.50 23.91 -11.19
N ARG A 15 13.69 22.88 -10.91
CA ARG A 15 12.89 22.19 -11.95
C ARG A 15 11.86 23.11 -12.60
N PHE A 16 11.20 23.96 -11.82
CA PHE A 16 10.23 24.92 -12.37
C PHE A 16 10.90 25.96 -13.28
N LEU A 17 12.09 26.44 -12.93
CA LEU A 17 12.84 27.43 -13.69
C LEU A 17 13.50 26.85 -14.96
N LEU A 18 13.97 25.61 -14.90
CA LEU A 18 14.65 24.93 -16.01
C LEU A 18 13.69 24.33 -17.05
N CYS A 19 12.39 24.24 -16.75
CA CYS A 19 11.41 23.70 -17.70
C CYS A 19 11.11 24.70 -18.83
N PRO A 20 11.32 24.33 -20.12
CA PRO A 20 11.13 25.23 -21.25
C PRO A 20 9.67 25.62 -21.50
N HIS A 21 8.71 24.76 -21.14
CA HIS A 21 7.26 25.04 -21.21
C HIS A 21 6.59 24.79 -19.86
N LYS A 22 6.12 25.87 -19.20
CA LYS A 22 5.50 25.82 -17.86
C LYS A 22 4.18 25.03 -17.81
N GLY A 23 3.48 24.88 -18.94
CA GLY A 23 2.25 24.08 -19.03
C GLY A 23 2.49 22.58 -18.82
N ASN A 24 3.50 22.02 -19.50
CA ASN A 24 3.84 20.60 -19.39
C ASN A 24 4.33 20.21 -17.99
N PHE A 25 4.81 21.18 -17.20
CA PHE A 25 5.19 20.95 -15.81
C PHE A 25 3.99 20.50 -14.95
N PHE A 26 2.79 21.02 -15.22
CA PHE A 26 1.57 20.72 -14.48
C PHE A 26 0.79 19.52 -15.03
N GLU A 27 1.08 19.07 -16.27
CA GLU A 27 0.50 17.85 -16.83
C GLU A 27 1.17 16.57 -16.29
N CYS A 28 2.42 16.68 -15.82
CA CYS A 28 3.13 15.59 -15.16
C CYS A 28 2.63 15.40 -13.71
N GLY A 29 1.84 14.35 -13.46
CA GLY A 29 1.33 14.01 -12.12
C GLY A 29 2.41 13.87 -11.03
N PHE A 30 3.64 13.52 -11.40
CA PHE A 30 4.77 13.44 -10.44
C PHE A 30 5.20 14.80 -9.88
N ASN A 31 5.01 15.90 -10.62
CA ASN A 31 5.31 17.23 -10.10
C ASN A 31 4.25 17.71 -9.11
N TRP A 32 3.00 17.32 -9.29
CA TRP A 32 1.94 17.59 -8.33
C TRP A 32 2.24 16.97 -6.96
N ILE A 33 2.75 15.73 -6.95
CA ILE A 33 3.17 15.05 -5.71
C ILE A 33 4.26 15.85 -4.98
N ASP A 34 5.25 16.36 -5.72
CA ASP A 34 6.34 17.16 -5.12
C ASP A 34 5.85 18.51 -4.58
N ILE A 35 4.99 19.20 -5.33
CA ILE A 35 4.36 20.46 -4.89
C ILE A 35 3.55 20.22 -3.62
N THR A 36 2.60 19.30 -3.63
CA THR A 36 1.70 19.04 -2.49
C THR A 36 2.48 18.69 -1.23
N SER A 37 3.50 17.84 -1.35
CA SER A 37 4.33 17.43 -0.21
C SER A 37 5.23 18.56 0.32
N THR A 38 5.86 19.35 -0.56
CA THR A 38 6.70 20.49 -0.14
C THR A 38 5.86 21.60 0.48
N THR A 39 4.71 21.92 -0.11
CA THR A 39 3.80 22.95 0.41
C THR A 39 3.24 22.56 1.78
N CYS A 40 2.85 21.30 1.97
CA CYS A 40 2.38 20.81 3.27
C CYS A 40 3.44 20.99 4.38
N MET A 41 4.71 20.62 4.12
CA MET A 41 5.79 20.84 5.08
C MET A 41 6.06 22.32 5.36
N PHE A 42 6.02 23.14 4.31
CA PHE A 42 6.27 24.56 4.45
C PHE A 42 5.21 25.24 5.34
N ILE A 43 3.93 24.87 5.15
CA ILE A 43 2.83 25.34 6.00
C ILE A 43 3.05 24.90 7.46
N PHE A 44 3.50 23.67 7.72
CA PHE A 44 3.79 23.21 9.08
C PHE A 44 4.82 24.12 9.78
N VAL A 45 5.96 24.32 9.13
CA VAL A 45 7.10 25.04 9.70
C VAL A 45 6.79 26.53 9.87
N THR A 46 6.05 27.15 8.94
CA THR A 46 5.64 28.55 9.10
C THR A 46 4.63 28.73 10.22
N TYR A 47 3.69 27.78 10.40
CA TYR A 47 2.74 27.83 11.51
C TYR A 47 3.42 27.67 12.87
N GLU A 48 4.39 26.76 12.99
CA GLU A 48 5.19 26.58 14.19
C GLU A 48 6.06 27.82 14.49
N PHE A 49 6.68 28.42 13.46
CA PHE A 49 7.52 29.61 13.62
C PHE A 49 6.74 30.86 14.06
N ILE A 50 5.54 31.07 13.53
CA ILE A 50 4.68 32.21 13.90
C ILE A 50 4.14 32.05 15.33
N ASN A 51 4.03 30.82 15.82
CA ASN A 51 3.37 30.50 17.08
C ASN A 51 4.28 29.64 17.97
N PRO A 52 5.19 30.24 18.74
CA PRO A 52 6.09 29.47 19.60
C PRO A 52 5.36 28.64 20.67
N ASP A 53 4.16 29.06 21.10
CA ASP A 53 3.29 28.32 22.04
C ASP A 53 2.38 27.29 21.34
N PHE A 54 2.65 26.95 20.08
CA PHE A 54 1.82 26.06 19.24
C PHE A 54 1.50 24.72 19.91
N TRP A 55 2.44 24.17 20.67
CA TRP A 55 2.33 22.87 21.33
C TRP A 55 1.45 22.85 22.59
N ILE A 56 0.99 24.03 23.06
CA ILE A 56 0.30 24.18 24.34
C ILE A 56 -1.24 24.25 24.16
N ASP A 57 -1.69 24.68 22.97
CA ASP A 57 -3.10 24.95 22.70
C ASP A 57 -3.82 23.76 22.02
N SER A 58 -4.85 23.21 22.65
CA SER A 58 -5.53 21.98 22.17
C SER A 58 -6.16 22.11 20.78
N GLY A 59 -6.55 23.32 20.37
CA GLY A 59 -7.05 23.59 19.01
C GLY A 59 -5.97 23.53 17.92
N ARG A 60 -4.69 23.71 18.28
CA ARG A 60 -3.54 23.71 17.36
C ARG A 60 -2.99 22.31 17.12
N ILE A 61 -3.22 21.39 18.05
CA ILE A 61 -2.93 19.97 17.92
C ILE A 61 -3.71 19.35 16.75
N ALA A 62 -4.96 19.75 16.51
CA ALA A 62 -5.75 19.26 15.37
C ALA A 62 -5.10 19.64 14.02
N VAL A 63 -4.57 20.86 13.91
CA VAL A 63 -3.85 21.31 12.71
C VAL A 63 -2.56 20.51 12.53
N ALA A 64 -1.83 20.24 13.62
CA ALA A 64 -0.64 19.40 13.59
C ALA A 64 -0.92 17.97 13.10
N TYR A 65 -2.04 17.36 13.54
CA TYR A 65 -2.46 16.03 13.08
C TYR A 65 -2.82 16.01 11.60
N ILE A 66 -3.57 17.02 11.13
CA ILE A 66 -3.93 17.13 9.71
C ILE A 66 -2.66 17.24 8.87
N VAL A 67 -1.74 18.11 9.25
CA VAL A 67 -0.47 18.30 8.52
C VAL A 67 0.43 17.06 8.59
N SER A 68 0.42 16.35 9.71
CA SER A 68 1.11 15.06 9.85
C SER A 68 0.49 13.98 8.96
N ALA A 69 -0.84 13.94 8.82
CA ALA A 69 -1.51 13.04 7.89
C ALA A 69 -1.12 13.34 6.43
N PHE A 70 -1.03 14.61 6.05
CA PHE A 70 -0.53 15.01 4.74
C PHE A 70 0.97 14.69 4.54
N SER A 71 1.73 14.38 5.59
CA SER A 71 3.11 13.94 5.44
C SER A 71 3.22 12.54 4.83
N VAL A 72 2.13 11.75 4.78
CA VAL A 72 2.07 10.48 4.03
C VAL A 72 2.33 10.71 2.54
N PHE A 73 1.97 11.87 1.98
CA PHE A 73 2.27 12.22 0.58
C PHE A 73 3.78 12.27 0.29
N ARG A 74 4.64 12.40 1.31
CA ARG A 74 6.11 12.27 1.14
C ARG A 74 6.52 10.88 0.65
N VAL A 75 5.82 9.83 1.09
CA VAL A 75 6.09 8.44 0.68
C VAL A 75 5.82 8.26 -0.81
N LEU A 76 4.85 9.00 -1.38
CA LEU A 76 4.58 8.95 -2.82
C LEU A 76 5.75 9.45 -3.68
N ARG A 77 6.71 10.21 -3.10
CA ARG A 77 7.96 10.54 -3.80
C ARG A 77 8.80 9.31 -4.11
N LEU A 78 8.71 8.24 -3.32
CA LEU A 78 9.38 6.96 -3.61
C LEU A 78 8.96 6.41 -4.98
N ILE A 79 7.68 6.54 -5.32
CA ILE A 79 7.14 6.12 -6.63
C ILE A 79 7.83 6.88 -7.76
N LYS A 80 8.10 8.18 -7.58
CA LYS A 80 8.85 8.99 -8.55
C LYS A 80 10.27 8.45 -8.76
N TYR A 81 10.98 8.11 -7.69
CA TYR A 81 12.32 7.51 -7.81
C TYR A 81 12.26 6.16 -8.54
N THR A 82 11.24 5.34 -8.27
CA THR A 82 10.98 4.10 -9.02
C THR A 82 10.72 4.38 -10.50
N CYS A 83 9.97 5.42 -10.86
CA CYS A 83 9.73 5.82 -12.25
C CYS A 83 10.96 6.39 -12.96
N LEU A 84 11.91 6.98 -12.21
CA LEU A 84 13.11 7.60 -12.74
C LEU A 84 14.17 6.55 -13.13
N CYS A 85 14.20 5.42 -12.42
CA CYS A 85 15.05 4.29 -12.75
C CYS A 85 14.46 3.47 -13.91
N SER A 86 15.28 3.14 -14.91
CA SER A 86 14.88 2.30 -16.06
C SER A 86 14.16 1.02 -15.62
N THR A 87 14.76 0.30 -14.67
CA THR A 87 14.18 -0.93 -14.08
C THR A 87 12.82 -0.71 -13.42
N GLY A 88 12.63 0.40 -12.71
CA GLY A 88 11.37 0.66 -12.01
C GLY A 88 10.25 1.12 -12.95
N ARG A 89 10.59 1.81 -14.05
CA ARG A 89 9.65 2.09 -15.14
C ARG A 89 9.21 0.81 -15.84
N CYS A 90 10.15 -0.10 -16.10
CA CYS A 90 9.88 -1.45 -16.59
C CYS A 90 8.91 -2.21 -15.66
N LEU A 91 9.15 -2.20 -14.35
CA LEU A 91 8.27 -2.83 -13.36
C LEU A 91 6.85 -2.24 -13.38
N LEU A 92 6.72 -0.92 -13.38
CA LEU A 92 5.42 -0.24 -13.41
C LEU A 92 4.66 -0.52 -14.71
N LEU A 93 5.34 -0.54 -15.85
CA LEU A 93 4.75 -0.89 -17.13
C LEU A 93 4.30 -2.35 -17.15
N SER A 94 5.10 -3.25 -16.58
CA SER A 94 4.79 -4.68 -16.45
C SER A 94 3.59 -4.91 -15.56
N LEU A 95 3.51 -4.22 -14.42
CA LEU A 95 2.36 -4.24 -13.52
C LEU A 95 1.11 -3.69 -14.21
N LYS A 96 1.21 -2.59 -14.96
CA LYS A 96 0.08 -2.04 -15.71
C LYS A 96 -0.42 -2.98 -16.81
N THR A 97 0.50 -3.67 -17.48
CA THR A 97 0.19 -4.60 -18.57
C THR A 97 -0.45 -5.88 -18.04
N SER A 98 0.10 -6.42 -16.95
CA SER A 98 -0.43 -7.59 -16.25
C SER A 98 -1.58 -7.27 -15.28
N ALA A 99 -1.96 -6.00 -15.11
CA ALA A 99 -2.92 -5.57 -14.10
C ALA A 99 -4.26 -6.31 -14.20
N LYS A 100 -4.75 -6.57 -15.41
CA LYS A 100 -6.00 -7.31 -15.61
C LYS A 100 -5.90 -8.75 -15.12
N GLU A 101 -4.78 -9.41 -15.37
CA GLU A 101 -4.52 -10.79 -14.96
C GLU A 101 -4.33 -10.87 -13.44
N VAL A 102 -3.54 -9.95 -12.87
CA VAL A 102 -3.30 -9.86 -11.42
C VAL A 102 -4.59 -9.53 -10.67
N VAL A 103 -5.40 -8.58 -11.16
CA VAL A 103 -6.69 -8.23 -10.54
C VAL A 103 -7.65 -9.42 -10.58
N LEU A 104 -7.72 -10.16 -11.70
CA LEU A 104 -8.56 -11.36 -11.79
C LEU A 104 -8.13 -12.43 -10.76
N LEU A 105 -6.82 -12.66 -10.61
CA LEU A 105 -6.29 -13.60 -9.62
C LEU A 105 -6.56 -13.16 -8.18
N LEU A 106 -6.41 -11.87 -7.88
CA LEU A 106 -6.73 -11.32 -6.57
C LEU A 106 -8.22 -11.42 -6.25
N VAL A 107 -9.09 -11.22 -7.23
CA VAL A 107 -10.54 -11.42 -7.06
C VAL A 107 -10.85 -12.90 -6.79
N LEU A 108 -10.23 -13.83 -7.52
CA LEU A 108 -10.40 -15.26 -7.27
C LEU A 108 -9.90 -15.66 -5.87
N PHE A 109 -8.74 -15.15 -5.47
CA PHE A 109 -8.19 -15.33 -4.12
C PHE A 109 -9.14 -14.80 -3.05
N PHE A 110 -9.70 -13.59 -3.26
CA PHE A 110 -10.66 -13.00 -2.35
C PHE A 110 -11.95 -13.84 -2.21
N VAL A 111 -12.44 -14.43 -3.30
CA VAL A 111 -13.60 -15.35 -3.26
C VAL A 111 -13.28 -16.60 -2.45
N VAL A 112 -12.10 -17.20 -2.65
CA VAL A 112 -11.66 -18.39 -1.88
C VAL A 112 -11.59 -18.08 -0.38
N MET A 113 -11.01 -16.93 -0.02
CA MET A 113 -10.94 -16.44 1.36
C MET A 113 -12.33 -16.27 1.99
N LEU A 114 -13.27 -15.68 1.25
CA LEU A 114 -14.65 -15.53 1.72
C LEU A 114 -15.32 -16.88 1.98
N ILE A 115 -15.08 -17.88 1.13
CA ILE A 115 -15.67 -19.22 1.32
C ILE A 115 -15.15 -19.84 2.63
N PHE A 116 -13.83 -19.85 2.85
CA PHE A 116 -13.26 -20.40 4.08
C PHE A 116 -13.65 -19.60 5.33
N SER A 117 -13.76 -18.27 5.22
CA SER A 117 -14.27 -17.40 6.28
C SER A 117 -15.72 -17.75 6.70
N ASN A 118 -16.58 -18.10 5.74
CA ASN A 118 -17.93 -18.58 6.06
C ASN A 118 -17.92 -19.99 6.66
N MET A 119 -17.05 -20.88 6.15
CA MET A 119 -16.93 -22.25 6.66
C MET A 119 -16.46 -22.28 8.12
N ILE A 120 -15.50 -21.44 8.50
CA ILE A 120 -15.02 -21.38 9.90
C ILE A 120 -16.08 -20.80 10.83
N CYS A 121 -16.80 -19.76 10.40
CA CYS A 121 -17.90 -19.18 11.17
C CYS A 121 -19.00 -20.23 11.42
N TYR A 122 -19.32 -21.06 10.42
CA TYR A 122 -20.27 -22.16 10.60
C TYR A 122 -19.73 -23.28 11.52
N ALA A 123 -18.44 -23.60 11.44
CA ALA A 123 -17.81 -24.62 12.27
C ALA A 123 -17.70 -24.21 13.76
N GLU A 124 -17.57 -22.91 14.02
CA GLU A 124 -17.50 -22.32 15.36
C GLU A 124 -18.86 -21.83 15.88
N PHE A 125 -19.92 -21.82 15.05
CA PHE A 125 -21.25 -21.35 15.46
C PHE A 125 -21.83 -22.07 16.68
N PHE A 126 -21.43 -23.33 16.89
CA PHE A 126 -21.87 -24.17 17.99
C PHE A 126 -20.86 -24.26 19.15
N SER A 127 -19.71 -23.58 19.04
CA SER A 127 -18.75 -23.52 20.13
C SER A 127 -19.20 -22.46 21.14
N SER A 128 -18.83 -22.66 22.40
CA SER A 128 -19.24 -21.80 23.52
C SER A 128 -18.43 -20.49 23.63
N GLU A 129 -17.46 -20.27 22.73
CA GLU A 129 -16.66 -19.04 22.68
C GLU A 129 -17.09 -18.18 21.48
N ASP A 130 -17.41 -16.93 21.78
CA ASP A 130 -18.05 -15.96 20.90
C ASP A 130 -17.09 -15.30 19.87
N ASP A 131 -15.87 -15.83 19.73
CA ASP A 131 -14.78 -15.22 18.94
C ASP A 131 -15.09 -15.11 17.43
N PHE A 132 -16.03 -15.93 16.91
CA PHE A 132 -16.38 -16.00 15.49
C PHE A 132 -17.82 -15.60 15.14
N LEU A 133 -18.50 -14.84 16.02
CA LEU A 133 -19.92 -14.48 15.85
C LEU A 133 -20.23 -13.60 14.64
N ILE A 134 -19.24 -12.87 14.11
CA ILE A 134 -19.42 -11.88 13.04
C ILE A 134 -18.56 -12.27 11.84
N ILE A 135 -19.16 -12.41 10.65
CA ILE A 135 -18.46 -12.79 9.40
C ILE A 135 -17.21 -11.90 9.13
N PRO A 136 -17.26 -10.55 9.31
CA PRO A 136 -16.07 -9.70 9.29
C PRO A 136 -14.91 -10.13 10.20
N VAL A 137 -15.19 -10.72 11.36
CA VAL A 137 -14.17 -11.24 12.29
C VAL A 137 -13.62 -12.56 11.75
N GLY A 138 -14.46 -13.44 11.22
CA GLY A 138 -14.02 -14.62 10.47
C GLY A 138 -13.23 -14.26 9.20
N PHE A 139 -13.48 -13.10 8.60
CA PHE A 139 -12.74 -12.59 7.43
C PHE A 139 -11.40 -12.00 7.85
N TRP A 140 -11.35 -11.25 8.95
CA TRP A 140 -10.10 -10.83 9.58
C TRP A 140 -9.27 -12.04 9.98
N TRP A 141 -9.87 -13.05 10.62
CA TRP A 141 -9.21 -14.30 10.98
C TRP A 141 -8.76 -15.09 9.76
N ALA A 142 -9.58 -15.23 8.72
CA ALA A 142 -9.16 -15.88 7.48
C ALA A 142 -7.98 -15.12 6.87
N ILE A 143 -8.02 -13.78 6.85
CA ILE A 143 -6.88 -12.95 6.48
C ILE A 143 -5.72 -13.04 7.47
N ALA A 144 -5.93 -13.29 8.76
CA ALA A 144 -4.93 -13.24 9.83
C ALA A 144 -4.21 -14.59 10.00
N ILE A 145 -4.95 -15.70 10.07
CA ILE A 145 -4.44 -17.07 9.92
C ILE A 145 -3.84 -17.25 8.53
N ALA A 146 -4.50 -16.78 7.48
CA ALA A 146 -3.96 -16.82 6.13
C ALA A 146 -3.21 -15.55 5.74
N THR A 147 -2.65 -14.79 6.70
CA THR A 147 -1.91 -13.57 6.31
C THR A 147 -0.71 -14.01 5.49
N MET A 148 -0.78 -13.67 4.21
CA MET A 148 0.16 -13.55 3.08
C MET A 148 1.69 -13.75 3.26
N THR A 149 2.19 -14.03 4.46
CA THR A 149 3.60 -14.22 4.81
C THR A 149 3.81 -15.24 5.93
N THR A 150 2.82 -16.09 6.25
CA THR A 150 2.93 -17.15 7.29
C THR A 150 3.18 -16.65 8.71
N VAL A 151 2.66 -15.47 9.06
CA VAL A 151 2.93 -14.82 10.37
C VAL A 151 2.12 -15.44 11.52
N GLY A 152 0.81 -15.64 11.33
CA GLY A 152 -0.07 -16.28 12.32
C GLY A 152 -0.06 -15.57 13.69
N TYR A 153 -0.72 -14.41 13.81
CA TYR A 153 -0.73 -13.60 15.04
C TYR A 153 -1.22 -14.34 16.30
N GLY A 154 -2.10 -15.33 16.14
CA GLY A 154 -2.59 -16.17 17.25
C GLY A 154 -3.52 -15.46 18.23
N ASP A 155 -4.01 -14.27 17.88
CA ASP A 155 -4.97 -13.47 18.64
C ASP A 155 -6.39 -14.08 18.63
N THR A 156 -6.74 -14.76 17.54
CA THR A 156 -8.01 -15.47 17.37
C THR A 156 -7.74 -16.86 16.79
N HIS A 157 -8.33 -17.91 17.38
CA HIS A 157 -8.11 -19.29 16.95
C HIS A 157 -9.38 -20.13 17.14
N PRO A 158 -9.60 -21.14 16.28
CA PRO A 158 -10.79 -21.97 16.37
C PRO A 158 -10.68 -22.90 17.59
N HIS A 159 -11.79 -23.10 18.27
CA HIS A 159 -11.89 -23.96 19.44
C HIS A 159 -12.55 -25.31 19.13
N SER A 160 -13.32 -25.36 18.04
CA SER A 160 -13.99 -26.56 17.55
C SER A 160 -13.02 -27.47 16.80
N ASN A 161 -13.14 -28.79 17.02
CA ASN A 161 -12.40 -29.81 16.25
C ASN A 161 -12.62 -29.66 14.73
N TRP A 162 -13.83 -29.24 14.31
CA TRP A 162 -14.13 -28.96 12.91
C TRP A 162 -13.46 -27.68 12.42
N GLY A 163 -13.31 -26.68 13.28
CA GLY A 163 -12.61 -25.43 12.96
C GLY A 163 -11.12 -25.66 12.68
N TYR A 164 -10.47 -26.56 13.42
CA TYR A 164 -9.08 -26.96 13.14
C TYR A 164 -8.90 -27.63 11.76
N VAL A 165 -9.84 -28.50 11.37
CA VAL A 165 -9.79 -29.17 10.05
C VAL A 165 -9.98 -28.15 8.92
N VAL A 166 -10.96 -27.26 9.07
CA VAL A 166 -11.21 -26.18 8.10
C VAL A 166 -10.01 -25.23 8.00
N GLY A 167 -9.42 -24.85 9.14
CA GLY A 167 -8.23 -24.01 9.20
C GLY A 167 -7.01 -24.63 8.51
N ALA A 168 -6.77 -25.93 8.70
CA ALA A 168 -5.68 -26.64 8.03
C ALA A 168 -5.85 -26.69 6.50
N MET A 169 -7.08 -26.92 6.02
CA MET A 169 -7.38 -26.91 4.59
C MET A 169 -7.28 -25.50 3.99
N CYS A 170 -7.75 -24.49 4.70
CA CYS A 170 -7.63 -23.07 4.32
C CYS A 170 -6.16 -22.71 4.11
N ALA A 171 -5.30 -22.97 5.09
CA ALA A 171 -3.88 -22.66 5.02
C ALA A 171 -3.16 -23.31 3.82
N LEU A 172 -3.52 -24.56 3.48
CA LEU A 172 -2.95 -25.25 2.33
C LEU A 172 -3.38 -24.62 1.00
N VAL A 173 -4.68 -24.34 0.84
CA VAL A 173 -5.23 -23.76 -0.39
C VAL A 173 -4.73 -22.33 -0.58
N ASP A 174 -4.65 -21.55 0.49
CA ASP A 174 -4.20 -20.17 0.44
C ASP A 174 -2.73 -20.05 0.07
N LEU A 175 -1.87 -20.95 0.57
CA LEU A 175 -0.47 -21.01 0.17
C LEU A 175 -0.32 -21.27 -1.33
N LEU A 176 -1.12 -22.19 -1.88
CA LEU A 176 -1.11 -22.51 -3.31
C LEU A 176 -1.60 -21.33 -4.16
N CYS A 177 -2.67 -20.66 -3.74
CA CYS A 177 -3.21 -19.51 -4.46
C CYS A 177 -2.29 -18.27 -4.38
N ALA A 178 -1.64 -18.04 -3.23
CA ALA A 178 -0.70 -16.93 -3.03
C ALA A 178 0.61 -17.09 -3.82
N ALA A 179 0.96 -18.31 -4.24
CA ALA A 179 2.13 -18.58 -5.07
C ALA A 179 1.96 -18.18 -6.55
N LEU A 180 0.72 -17.98 -7.03
CA LEU A 180 0.41 -17.70 -8.44
C LEU A 180 0.70 -16.26 -8.93
N PRO A 181 0.46 -15.16 -8.17
CA PRO A 181 0.66 -13.81 -8.69
C PRO A 181 2.14 -13.46 -8.96
N ILE A 182 3.07 -13.97 -8.14
CA ILE A 182 4.49 -13.61 -8.23
C ILE A 182 5.10 -14.07 -9.56
N PRO A 183 4.98 -15.34 -10.00
CA PRO A 183 5.49 -15.79 -11.29
C PRO A 183 4.89 -15.06 -12.50
N ILE A 184 3.60 -14.69 -12.42
CA ILE A 184 2.90 -14.00 -13.52
C ILE A 184 3.47 -12.60 -13.69
N ILE A 185 3.63 -11.85 -12.60
CA ILE A 185 4.28 -10.54 -12.61
C ILE A 185 5.72 -10.67 -13.10
N ALA A 186 6.46 -11.68 -12.63
CA ALA A 186 7.85 -11.92 -13.01
C ALA A 186 8.00 -12.25 -14.51
N SER A 187 7.07 -13.02 -15.08
CA SER A 187 7.05 -13.38 -16.50
C SER A 187 6.83 -12.16 -17.39
N HIS A 188 5.83 -11.32 -17.07
CA HIS A 188 5.58 -10.06 -17.78
C HIS A 188 6.76 -9.09 -17.64
N PHE A 189 7.37 -9.02 -16.46
CA PHE A 189 8.55 -8.20 -16.25
C PHE A 189 9.73 -8.64 -17.11
N ASN A 190 10.01 -9.94 -17.17
CA ASN A 190 11.10 -10.47 -17.99
C ASN A 190 10.87 -10.18 -19.49
N LEU A 191 9.62 -10.33 -19.96
CA LEU A 191 9.26 -10.03 -21.35
C LEU A 191 9.52 -8.56 -21.71
N ILE A 192 9.05 -7.63 -20.86
CA ILE A 192 9.25 -6.19 -21.10
C ILE A 192 10.72 -5.80 -20.98
N TYR A 193 11.45 -6.39 -20.03
CA TYR A 193 12.88 -6.15 -19.84
C TYR A 193 13.72 -6.61 -21.05
N LEU A 194 13.45 -7.80 -21.59
CA LEU A 194 14.13 -8.30 -22.80
C LEU A 194 13.81 -7.43 -24.03
N HIS A 195 12.58 -6.96 -24.16
CA HIS A 195 12.20 -6.03 -25.24
C HIS A 195 12.89 -4.67 -25.15
N GLU A 196 13.20 -4.18 -23.94
CA GLU A 196 14.00 -2.96 -23.79
C GLU A 196 15.48 -3.21 -24.11
N GLN A 197 16.05 -4.36 -23.73
CA GLN A 197 17.44 -4.73 -24.05
C GLN A 197 17.71 -4.93 -25.55
N HIS A 198 16.74 -5.46 -26.31
CA HIS A 198 16.88 -5.64 -27.76
C HIS A 198 16.73 -4.35 -28.59
N LYS A 199 16.29 -3.25 -27.99
CA LYS A 199 16.16 -1.95 -28.64
C LYS A 199 17.41 -1.07 -28.51
N GLU A 200 18.32 -1.42 -27.60
CA GLU A 200 19.65 -0.81 -27.45
C GLU A 200 20.67 -1.52 -28.35
#